data_AF-A0A973EIQ5-F1
#
_entry.id   AF-A0A973EIQ5-F1
#
_cell.length_a   1.000
_cell.length_b   1.000
_cell.length_c   1.000
_cell.angle_alpha   90.00
_cell.angle_beta   90.00
_cell.angle_gamma   90.00
#
_symmetry.space_group_name_H-M   'P 1'
#
loop_
_entity.id
_entity.type
_entity.pdbx_description
1 polymer ?
#
loop_
_entity_poly.entity_id
_entity_poly.type
_entity_poly.pdbx_seq_one_letter_code
_entity_poly.pdbx_strand_id
1 'polypeptide(L)'
;MRVFIKRLFDQNGTETGAILSVVFGAPTTIQQKNIIESRLIQYAFDKLYPEEGLNIYRDMYIDTPSITVIKNINDLSEQNINI
;
A
#
# COMPACT_ATOMS: atom_id res chain seq x y z
N MET A 1 -4.97 18.15 -2.45
CA MET A 1 -4.63 16.71 -2.41
C MET A 1 -3.71 16.50 -1.23
N ARG A 2 -4.00 15.53 -0.36
CA ARG A 2 -3.12 15.16 0.76
C ARG A 2 -2.74 13.69 0.63
N VAL A 3 -1.45 13.39 0.80
CA VAL A 3 -0.93 12.03 0.78
C VAL A 3 -0.59 11.63 2.21
N PHE A 4 -1.02 10.45 2.62
CA PHE A 4 -0.71 9.87 3.91
C PHE A 4 0.09 8.60 3.70
N ILE A 5 1.16 8.44 4.48
CA ILE A 5 1.94 7.20 4.53
C ILE A 5 1.94 6.76 6.00
N LYS A 6 1.30 5.64 6.29
CA LYS A 6 1.27 5.03 7.62
C LYS A 6 2.08 3.74 7.59
N ARG A 7 3.20 3.69 8.30
CA ARG A 7 4.02 2.47 8.41
C ARG A 7 3.27 1.43 9.25
N LEU A 8 3.39 0.17 8.86
CA LEU A 8 2.87 -1.00 9.53
C LEU A 8 4.03 -1.70 10.22
N PHE A 9 3.80 -2.14 11.46
CA PHE A 9 4.81 -2.83 12.27
C PHE A 9 4.22 -4.12 12.82
N ASP A 10 5.06 -5.14 12.95
CA ASP A 10 4.72 -6.34 13.71
C ASP A 10 4.74 -6.07 15.22
N GLN A 11 4.42 -7.11 16.00
CA GLN A 11 4.44 -7.08 17.46
C GLN A 11 5.82 -6.83 18.07
N ASN A 12 6.91 -6.98 17.30
CA ASN A 12 8.28 -6.75 17.73
C ASN A 12 8.77 -5.34 17.35
N GLY A 13 7.93 -4.54 16.67
CA GLY A 13 8.30 -3.22 16.16
C GLY A 13 9.07 -3.26 14.84
N THR A 14 9.13 -4.42 14.17
CA THR A 14 9.73 -4.55 12.84
C THR A 14 8.74 -4.03 11.81
N GLU A 15 9.19 -3.14 10.92
CA GLU A 15 8.34 -2.63 9.85
C GLU A 15 7.99 -3.75 8.86
N THR A 16 6.70 -3.97 8.63
CA THR A 16 6.17 -5.01 7.73
C THR A 16 5.55 -4.45 6.46
N GLY A 17 5.42 -3.13 6.37
CA GLY A 17 4.80 -2.49 5.23
C GLY A 17 4.32 -1.08 5.49
N ALA A 18 3.49 -0.55 4.59
CA ALA A 18 2.84 0.74 4.78
C ALA A 18 1.49 0.82 4.06
N ILE A 19 0.60 1.65 4.59
CA ILE A 19 -0.61 2.10 3.92
C ILE A 19 -0.33 3.47 3.31
N LEU A 20 -0.53 3.59 2.00
CA LEU A 20 -0.45 4.86 1.28
C LEU A 20 -1.87 5.26 0.86
N SER A 21 -2.29 6.45 1.23
CA SER A 21 -3.64 6.96 0.91
C SER A 21 -3.55 8.36 0.36
N VAL A 22 -4.40 8.65 -0.62
CA VAL A 22 -4.57 10.02 -1.16
C VAL A 22 -6.00 10.46 -0.90
N VAL A 23 -6.16 11.61 -0.27
CA VAL A 23 -7.47 12.24 -0.04
C VAL A 23 -7.63 13.45 -0.95
N PHE A 24 -8.76 13.51 -1.65
CA PHE A 24 -9.16 14.66 -2.47
C PHE A 24 -10.13 15.56 -1.72
N GLY A 25 -10.07 16.87 -2.02
CA GLY A 25 -11.04 17.84 -1.51
C GLY A 25 -12.33 17.93 -2.34
N ALA A 26 -12.43 17.13 -3.40
CA ALA A 26 -13.55 17.07 -4.32
C ALA A 26 -13.64 15.66 -4.94
N PRO A 27 -14.82 15.25 -5.45
CA PRO A 27 -14.96 13.97 -6.15
C PRO A 27 -13.99 13.85 -7.33
N THR A 28 -13.42 12.66 -7.52
CA THR A 28 -12.48 12.36 -8.61
C THR A 28 -12.99 11.25 -9.51
N THR A 29 -12.55 11.27 -10.76
CA THR A 29 -12.95 10.25 -11.74
C THR A 29 -12.23 8.93 -11.51
N ILE A 30 -12.83 7.83 -11.98
CA ILE A 30 -12.22 6.49 -11.90
C ILE A 30 -10.84 6.46 -12.59
N GLN A 31 -10.70 7.13 -13.75
CA GLN A 31 -9.41 7.23 -14.44
C GLN A 31 -8.34 7.92 -13.60
N GLN A 32 -8.68 9.04 -12.93
CA GLN A 32 -7.74 9.74 -12.06
C GLN A 32 -7.31 8.88 -10.88
N LYS A 33 -8.24 8.11 -10.30
CA LYS A 33 -7.94 7.18 -9.19
C LYS A 33 -6.97 6.09 -9.63
N ASN A 34 -7.18 5.47 -10.79
CA ASN A 34 -6.30 4.44 -11.33
C ASN A 34 -4.87 4.96 -11.60
N ILE A 35 -4.75 6.19 -12.11
CA ILE A 35 -3.44 6.84 -12.33
C ILE A 35 -2.74 7.05 -10.98
N ILE A 36 -3.49 7.51 -9.98
CA ILE A 36 -2.92 7.79 -8.66
C ILE A 36 -2.52 6.50 -7.95
N GLU A 37 -3.33 5.46 -8.01
CA GLU A 37 -2.97 4.12 -7.53
C GLU A 37 -1.66 3.63 -8.17
N SER A 38 -1.56 3.70 -9.51
CA SER A 38 -0.35 3.29 -10.23
C SER A 38 0.88 4.07 -9.75
N ARG A 39 0.73 5.37 -9.46
CA ARG A 39 1.80 6.21 -8.90
C ARG A 39 2.14 5.85 -7.45
N LEU A 40 1.16 5.49 -6.63
CA LEU A 40 1.40 5.02 -5.26
C LEU A 40 2.17 3.70 -5.25
N ILE A 41 1.82 2.78 -6.15
CA ILE A 41 2.51 1.52 -6.34
C ILE A 41 3.96 1.77 -6.76
N GLN A 42 4.15 2.60 -7.77
CA GLN A 42 5.49 2.94 -8.26
C GLN A 42 6.32 3.63 -7.17
N TYR A 43 5.72 4.55 -6.40
CA TYR A 43 6.40 5.17 -5.26
C TYR A 43 6.79 4.15 -4.18
N ALA A 44 5.95 3.14 -3.92
CA ALA A 44 6.29 2.09 -2.96
C ALA A 44 7.53 1.30 -3.41
N PHE A 45 7.60 0.90 -4.69
CA PHE A 45 8.76 0.21 -5.26
C PHE A 45 10.00 1.11 -5.35
N ASP A 46 9.88 2.35 -5.81
CA ASP A 46 11.02 3.20 -6.11
C ASP A 46 11.61 3.89 -4.86
N LYS A 47 10.81 4.04 -3.79
CA LYS A 47 11.18 4.89 -2.64
C LYS A 47 11.00 4.24 -1.28
N LEU A 48 9.92 3.51 -1.03
CA LEU A 48 9.69 2.95 0.30
C LEU A 48 10.44 1.64 0.51
N TYR A 49 10.36 0.75 -0.47
CA TYR A 49 10.86 -0.62 -0.40
C TYR A 49 11.55 -1.00 -1.70
N PRO A 50 12.68 -0.35 -2.03
CA PRO A 50 13.45 -0.69 -3.21
C PRO A 50 13.95 -2.13 -3.11
N GLU A 51 13.88 -2.85 -4.24
CA GLU A 51 14.41 -4.22 -4.39
C GLU A 51 13.71 -5.29 -3.52
N GLU A 52 12.59 -4.95 -2.89
CA GLU A 52 11.81 -5.86 -2.06
C GLU A 52 10.68 -6.55 -2.84
N GLY A 53 10.36 -7.79 -2.46
CA GLY A 53 9.14 -8.47 -2.90
C GLY A 53 7.92 -7.86 -2.20
N LEU A 54 7.04 -7.21 -2.96
CA LEU A 54 5.86 -6.51 -2.44
C LEU A 54 4.57 -7.23 -2.78
N ASN A 55 3.67 -7.36 -1.80
CA ASN A 55 2.27 -7.67 -2.03
C ASN A 55 1.44 -6.41 -1.79
N ILE A 56 0.58 -6.07 -2.75
CA ILE A 56 -0.12 -4.80 -2.80
C ILE A 56 -1.62 -5.07 -2.89
N TYR A 57 -2.33 -4.61 -1.86
CA TYR A 57 -3.79 -4.60 -1.81
C TYR A 57 -4.29 -3.19 -2.11
N ARG A 58 -5.31 -3.10 -2.95
CA ARG A 58 -5.86 -1.84 -3.44
C ARG A 58 -7.27 -1.68 -2.91
N ASP A 59 -7.60 -0.49 -2.45
CA ASP A 59 -8.96 -0.16 -2.06
C ASP A 59 -9.34 1.23 -2.59
N MET A 60 -10.51 1.33 -3.22
CA MET A 60 -10.96 2.50 -3.96
C MET A 60 -12.31 3.00 -3.44
N TYR A 61 -12.26 4.06 -2.63
CA TYR A 61 -13.45 4.80 -2.23
C TYR A 61 -13.73 5.98 -3.16
N ILE A 62 -14.90 6.61 -3.00
CA ILE A 62 -15.36 7.73 -3.86
C ILE A 62 -14.36 8.91 -3.85
N ASP A 63 -13.67 9.14 -2.75
CA ASP A 63 -12.79 10.28 -2.50
C ASP A 63 -11.37 9.88 -2.06
N THR A 64 -11.11 8.58 -1.90
CA THR A 64 -9.91 8.09 -1.20
C THR A 64 -9.35 6.79 -1.82
N PRO A 65 -8.54 6.87 -2.89
CA PRO A 65 -7.72 5.74 -3.33
C PRO A 65 -6.62 5.46 -2.31
N SER A 66 -6.51 4.20 -1.91
CA SER A 66 -5.49 3.72 -0.98
C SER A 66 -4.88 2.42 -1.44
N ILE A 67 -3.60 2.23 -1.14
CA ILE A 67 -2.93 0.94 -1.26
C ILE A 67 -2.35 0.54 0.09
N THR A 68 -2.41 -0.74 0.38
CA THR A 68 -1.67 -1.38 1.47
C THR A 68 -0.55 -2.18 0.85
N VAL A 69 0.67 -1.89 1.27
CA VAL A 69 1.89 -2.55 0.82
C VAL A 69 2.40 -3.40 1.96
N ILE A 70 2.59 -4.69 1.71
CA ILE A 70 3.27 -5.63 2.61
C ILE A 70 4.61 -5.97 1.94
N LYS A 71 5.71 -5.78 2.67
CA LYS A 71 7.09 -6.06 2.18
C LYS A 71 7.62 -7.38 2.73
N ASN A 72 8.78 -7.82 2.23
CA ASN A 72 9.47 -9.03 2.66
C ASN A 72 8.59 -10.28 2.58
N ILE A 73 7.71 -10.37 1.57
CA ILE A 73 6.80 -11.52 1.43
C ILE A 73 7.55 -12.84 1.26
N ASN A 74 8.76 -12.79 0.71
CA ASN A 74 9.63 -13.95 0.54
C ASN A 74 10.14 -14.50 1.88
N ASP A 75 10.12 -13.69 2.93
CA ASP A 75 10.61 -14.03 4.27
C ASP A 75 9.47 -14.34 5.25
N LEU A 76 8.21 -14.24 4.81
CA LEU A 76 7.06 -14.55 5.66
C LEU A 76 6.98 -16.07 5.88
N SER A 77 6.91 -16.47 7.15
CA SER A 77 6.72 -17.88 7.52
C SER A 77 5.40 -18.40 6.99
N GLU A 78 5.43 -19.52 6.26
CA GLU A 78 4.21 -20.22 5.86
C GLU A 78 3.45 -20.71 7.10
N GLN A 79 2.16 -20.37 7.18
CA GLN A 79 1.26 -20.93 8.17
C GLN A 79 0.27 -21.85 7.45
N ASN A 80 0.45 -23.16 7.63
CA ASN A 80 -0.53 -24.14 7.16
C ASN A 80 -1.76 -24.10 8.06
N ILE A 81 -2.91 -23.75 7.49
CA ILE A 81 -4.20 -23.81 8.15
C ILE A 81 -4.88 -25.10 7.69
N ASN A 82 -5.10 -26.04 8.61
CA ASN A 82 -5.96 -27.19 8.34
C ASN A 82 -7.41 -26.71 8.51
N ILE A 83 -8.16 -26.72 7.40
CA ILE A 83 -9.61 -26.43 7.36
C ILE A 83 -10.37 -27.74 7.53
#